data_AF-A0A0E3MBX3-F1
#
_entry.id   AF-A0A0E3MBX3-F1
#
_cell.length_a   1.000
_cell.length_b   1.000
_cell.length_c   1.000
_cell.angle_alpha   90.00
_cell.angle_beta   90.00
_cell.angle_gamma   90.00
#
_symmetry.space_group_name_H-M   'P 1'
#
loop_
_entity.id
_entity.type
_entity.pdbx_description
1 polymer ?
#
loop_
_entity_poly.entity_id
_entity_poly.type
_entity_poly.pdbx_seq_one_letter_code
_entity_poly.pdbx_strand_id
1 'polypeptide(L)'
;MLLSEQLKEKLRKEFMPLKNLKIFSNANAINSKIAFIKSLDKGIRGTCSMILDFFECRVNTDGSKDNYMIVYASQSNIADELGFTREYISHCINRMAESSICPFIKVRQGLNKSNYYIMETKKKLVNLLKQIFHAQQEELKAKNQEKQQQKKKEYKKSNSNEKFSTFNNFEQRTYDFEDLEKKLLSWTD
;
A
#
# COMPACT_ATOMS: atom_id res chain seq x y z
N MET A 1 13.13 14.82 -8.78
CA MET A 1 11.84 14.45 -8.18
C MET A 1 11.91 12.98 -7.85
N LEU A 2 11.58 12.58 -6.62
CA LEU A 2 11.65 11.17 -6.21
C LEU A 2 10.59 10.36 -6.98
N LEU A 3 10.86 9.09 -7.26
CA LEU A 3 9.91 8.20 -7.96
C LEU A 3 8.59 8.09 -7.18
N SER A 4 8.66 8.07 -5.85
CA SER A 4 7.47 8.06 -5.01
C SER A 4 6.63 9.34 -5.13
N GLU A 5 7.24 10.49 -5.39
CA GLU A 5 6.54 11.78 -5.56
C GLU A 5 5.82 11.84 -6.90
N GLN A 6 6.45 11.36 -7.99
CA GLN A 6 5.82 11.27 -9.31
C GLN A 6 4.61 10.33 -9.30
N LEU A 7 4.74 9.17 -8.64
CA LEU A 7 3.63 8.22 -8.49
C LEU A 7 2.49 8.77 -7.63
N LYS A 8 2.82 9.52 -6.55
CA LYS A 8 1.81 10.24 -5.74
C LYS A 8 1.10 11.32 -6.55
N GLU A 9 1.82 12.04 -7.40
CA GLU A 9 1.25 13.09 -8.25
C GLU A 9 0.32 12.49 -9.31
N LYS A 10 0.71 11.36 -9.92
CA LYS A 10 -0.14 10.60 -10.84
C LYS A 10 -1.43 10.12 -10.16
N LEU A 11 -1.32 9.56 -8.95
CA LEU A 11 -2.49 9.15 -8.16
C LEU A 11 -3.43 10.32 -7.88
N ARG A 12 -2.89 11.50 -7.53
CA ARG A 12 -3.69 12.71 -7.30
C ARG A 12 -4.41 13.18 -8.55
N LYS A 13 -3.73 13.22 -9.70
CA LYS A 13 -4.32 13.65 -10.98
C LYS A 13 -5.41 12.70 -11.47
N GLU A 14 -5.18 11.39 -11.40
CA GLU A 14 -6.11 10.39 -11.94
C GLU A 14 -7.30 10.10 -11.01
N PHE A 15 -7.11 10.11 -9.68
CA PHE A 15 -8.13 9.64 -8.72
C PHE A 15 -8.62 10.71 -7.72
N MET A 16 -7.98 11.88 -7.64
CA MET A 16 -8.37 12.98 -6.72
C MET A 16 -8.38 14.36 -7.40
N PRO A 17 -9.18 14.60 -8.45
CA PRO A 17 -9.02 15.80 -9.27
C PRO A 17 -9.54 17.12 -8.68
N LEU A 18 -10.06 17.22 -7.45
CA LEU A 18 -10.59 18.51 -6.95
C LEU A 18 -10.25 18.88 -5.50
N LYS A 19 -9.88 20.15 -5.36
CA LYS A 19 -9.38 20.88 -4.18
C LYS A 19 -10.41 21.13 -3.07
N ASN A 20 -11.67 20.76 -3.26
CA ASN A 20 -12.75 21.06 -2.31
C ASN A 20 -13.66 19.85 -2.10
N LEU A 21 -13.58 19.22 -0.92
CA LEU A 21 -14.71 18.57 -0.26
C LEU A 21 -14.34 18.26 1.20
N LYS A 22 -14.83 19.10 2.12
CA LYS A 22 -15.09 18.68 3.49
C LYS A 22 -16.36 17.83 3.46
N ILE A 23 -16.26 16.59 3.91
CA ILE A 23 -17.13 15.92 4.91
C ILE A 23 -16.94 14.41 4.74
N PHE A 24 -16.67 13.79 5.88
CA PHE A 24 -16.17 12.45 6.10
C PHE A 24 -17.12 11.35 5.60
N SER A 25 -16.58 10.42 4.82
CA SER A 25 -16.80 8.99 5.04
C SER A 25 -15.53 8.25 4.60
N ASN A 26 -15.27 7.11 5.23
CA ASN A 26 -14.00 6.38 5.27
C ASN A 26 -13.11 6.51 4.01
N ALA A 27 -11.84 6.86 4.27
CA ALA A 27 -10.86 7.27 3.28
C ALA A 27 -10.66 6.26 2.14
N ASN A 28 -11.20 6.56 0.97
CA ASN A 28 -10.51 6.66 -0.34
C ASN A 28 -11.47 6.37 -1.51
N ALA A 29 -11.43 7.22 -2.54
CA ALA A 29 -12.12 7.13 -3.85
C ALA A 29 -13.56 7.70 -4.00
N ILE A 30 -13.98 8.62 -3.14
CA ILE A 30 -15.28 9.33 -3.29
C ILE A 30 -15.40 10.07 -4.64
N ASN A 31 -14.29 10.58 -5.19
CA ASN A 31 -14.33 11.45 -6.36
C ASN A 31 -14.63 10.73 -7.68
N SER A 32 -14.09 9.52 -7.90
CA SER A 32 -14.30 8.77 -9.15
C SER A 32 -15.72 8.21 -9.23
N LYS A 33 -16.22 7.64 -8.12
CA LYS A 33 -17.60 7.15 -8.01
C LYS A 33 -18.60 8.29 -8.21
N ILE A 34 -18.40 9.45 -7.58
CA ILE A 34 -19.27 10.63 -7.78
C ILE A 34 -19.20 11.15 -9.20
N ALA A 35 -18.00 11.27 -9.79
CA ALA A 35 -17.84 11.72 -11.17
C ALA A 35 -18.58 10.81 -12.15
N PHE A 36 -18.46 9.49 -11.96
CA PHE A 36 -19.19 8.50 -12.73
C PHE A 36 -20.70 8.62 -12.54
N ILE A 37 -21.21 8.67 -11.31
CA ILE A 37 -22.66 8.81 -11.06
C ILE A 37 -23.21 10.10 -11.67
N LYS A 38 -22.44 11.20 -11.63
CA LYS A 38 -22.83 12.46 -12.27
C LYS A 38 -22.92 12.37 -13.79
N SER A 39 -22.18 11.46 -14.42
CA SER A 39 -22.27 11.21 -15.87
C SER A 39 -23.56 10.51 -16.29
N LEU A 40 -24.28 9.87 -15.36
CA LEU A 40 -25.51 9.12 -15.63
C LEU A 40 -26.77 9.98 -15.51
N ASP A 41 -27.87 9.48 -16.07
CA ASP A 41 -29.18 10.13 -15.98
C ASP A 41 -29.72 10.20 -14.55
N LYS A 42 -30.31 11.35 -14.19
CA LYS A 42 -30.75 11.65 -12.80
C LYS A 42 -31.64 10.56 -12.19
N GLY A 43 -32.51 9.93 -12.99
CA GLY A 43 -33.48 8.93 -12.51
C GLY A 43 -32.86 7.60 -12.06
N ILE A 44 -31.65 7.26 -12.52
CA ILE A 44 -31.00 5.98 -12.20
C ILE A 44 -29.82 6.11 -11.22
N ARG A 45 -29.40 7.34 -10.89
CA ARG A 45 -28.19 7.62 -10.09
C ARG A 45 -28.19 6.93 -8.73
N GLY A 46 -29.32 6.97 -8.02
CA GLY A 46 -29.45 6.37 -6.69
C GLY A 46 -29.21 4.86 -6.74
N THR A 47 -29.95 4.18 -7.62
CA THR A 47 -29.83 2.74 -7.85
C THR A 47 -28.43 2.35 -8.32
N CYS A 48 -27.86 3.10 -9.27
CA CYS A 48 -26.49 2.87 -9.72
C CYS A 48 -25.46 3.02 -8.59
N SER A 49 -25.65 3.97 -7.67
CA SER A 49 -24.79 4.09 -6.49
C SER A 49 -24.88 2.85 -5.61
N MET A 50 -26.09 2.38 -5.31
CA MET A 50 -26.32 1.19 -4.49
C MET A 50 -25.74 -0.08 -5.12
N ILE A 51 -25.85 -0.23 -6.45
CA ILE A 51 -25.23 -1.34 -7.18
C ILE A 51 -23.70 -1.30 -7.04
N LEU A 52 -23.09 -0.11 -7.10
CA LEU A 52 -21.64 0.02 -6.90
C LEU A 52 -21.24 -0.32 -5.46
N ASP A 53 -22.00 0.13 -4.47
CA ASP A 53 -21.78 -0.25 -3.06
C ASP A 53 -21.88 -1.77 -2.87
N PHE A 54 -22.89 -2.39 -3.48
CA PHE A 54 -23.05 -3.84 -3.50
C PHE A 54 -21.81 -4.55 -4.09
N PHE A 55 -21.28 -4.06 -5.22
CA PHE A 55 -20.07 -4.62 -5.84
C PHE A 55 -18.85 -4.41 -4.94
N GLU A 56 -18.71 -3.26 -4.31
CA GLU A 56 -17.59 -2.97 -3.42
C GLU A 56 -17.57 -3.84 -2.17
N CYS A 57 -18.73 -4.20 -1.63
CA CYS A 57 -18.85 -5.12 -0.49
C CYS A 57 -18.52 -6.57 -0.85
N ARG A 58 -18.73 -6.99 -2.11
CA ARG A 58 -18.58 -8.38 -2.54
C ARG A 58 -17.33 -8.66 -3.37
N VAL A 59 -16.57 -7.62 -3.72
CA VAL A 59 -15.36 -7.80 -4.51
C VAL A 59 -14.32 -8.56 -3.73
N ASN A 60 -13.74 -9.59 -4.34
CA ASN A 60 -12.64 -10.31 -3.73
C ASN A 60 -11.37 -9.46 -3.75
N THR A 61 -10.89 -9.08 -2.56
CA THR A 61 -9.66 -8.29 -2.38
C THR A 61 -8.41 -9.14 -2.14
N ASP A 62 -8.57 -10.46 -2.07
CA ASP A 62 -7.47 -11.40 -1.85
C ASP A 62 -6.62 -11.52 -3.13
N GLY A 63 -5.40 -10.95 -3.08
CA GLY A 63 -4.49 -10.89 -4.22
C GLY A 63 -3.83 -12.22 -4.59
N SER A 64 -4.03 -13.27 -3.79
CA SER A 64 -3.49 -14.62 -4.03
C SER A 64 -4.39 -15.49 -4.91
N LYS A 65 -5.66 -15.10 -5.09
CA LYS A 65 -6.68 -15.88 -5.80
C LYS A 65 -6.83 -15.40 -7.23
N ASP A 66 -7.08 -16.32 -8.14
CA ASP A 66 -7.36 -16.03 -9.56
C ASP A 66 -8.56 -15.09 -9.74
N ASN A 67 -9.47 -15.08 -8.78
CA ASN A 67 -10.68 -14.25 -8.76
C ASN A 67 -10.45 -12.83 -8.20
N TYR A 68 -9.22 -12.33 -8.20
CA TYR A 68 -8.89 -11.01 -7.67
C TYR A 68 -9.63 -9.87 -8.39
N MET A 69 -10.31 -9.01 -7.63
CA MET A 69 -11.11 -7.87 -8.11
C MET A 69 -12.34 -8.27 -8.96
N ILE A 70 -12.79 -9.52 -8.83
CA ILE A 70 -13.98 -10.04 -9.51
C ILE A 70 -15.15 -10.13 -8.52
N VAL A 71 -16.34 -9.77 -9.00
CA VAL A 71 -17.62 -9.93 -8.30
C VAL A 71 -18.47 -10.94 -9.07
N TYR A 72 -18.82 -12.04 -8.41
CA TYR A 72 -19.78 -13.02 -8.92
C TYR A 72 -21.15 -12.73 -8.33
N ALA A 73 -21.97 -11.97 -9.07
CA ALA A 73 -23.32 -11.63 -8.65
C ALA A 73 -24.27 -11.77 -9.83
N SER A 74 -25.30 -12.60 -9.70
CA SER A 74 -26.39 -12.62 -10.67
C SER A 74 -27.25 -11.36 -10.52
N GLN A 75 -27.89 -10.94 -11.61
CA GLN A 75 -28.81 -9.81 -11.58
C GLN A 75 -30.02 -10.07 -10.67
N SER A 76 -30.43 -11.33 -10.50
CA SER A 76 -31.47 -11.71 -9.54
C SER A 76 -31.02 -11.45 -8.11
N ASN A 77 -29.82 -11.89 -7.72
CA ASN A 77 -29.34 -11.71 -6.36
C ASN A 77 -29.17 -10.22 -6.02
N ILE A 78 -28.72 -9.40 -6.98
CA ILE A 78 -28.64 -7.94 -6.82
C ILE A 78 -30.03 -7.34 -6.64
N ALA A 79 -31.01 -7.80 -7.44
CA ALA A 79 -32.37 -7.32 -7.40
C ALA A 79 -33.06 -7.65 -6.07
N ASP A 80 -32.89 -8.88 -5.59
CA ASP A 80 -33.45 -9.37 -4.32
C ASP A 80 -32.90 -8.58 -3.12
N GLU A 81 -31.60 -8.29 -3.11
CA GLU A 81 -30.95 -7.57 -2.01
C GLU A 81 -31.27 -6.07 -2.00
N LEU A 82 -31.41 -5.47 -3.18
CA LEU A 82 -31.73 -4.05 -3.30
C LEU A 82 -33.24 -3.77 -3.32
N GLY A 83 -34.08 -4.81 -3.38
CA GLY A 83 -35.55 -4.68 -3.43
C GLY A 83 -36.10 -4.15 -4.74
N PHE A 84 -35.43 -4.42 -5.86
CA PHE A 84 -35.84 -3.98 -7.21
C PHE A 84 -36.19 -5.16 -8.11
N THR A 85 -36.78 -4.89 -9.27
CA THR A 85 -36.96 -5.93 -10.31
C THR A 85 -35.65 -6.23 -11.02
N ARG A 86 -35.48 -7.49 -11.44
CA ARG A 86 -34.31 -7.95 -12.20
C ARG A 86 -34.12 -7.14 -13.48
N GLU A 87 -35.21 -6.81 -14.17
CA GLU A 87 -35.23 -6.05 -15.41
C GLU A 87 -34.70 -4.63 -15.19
N TYR A 88 -35.10 -3.99 -14.09
CA TYR A 88 -34.63 -2.65 -13.74
C TYR A 88 -33.14 -2.64 -13.38
N ILE A 89 -32.66 -3.63 -12.62
CA ILE A 89 -31.22 -3.80 -12.35
C ILE A 89 -30.45 -4.04 -13.65
N SER A 90 -30.98 -4.87 -14.55
CA SER A 90 -30.37 -5.10 -15.86
C SER A 90 -30.28 -3.83 -16.69
N HIS A 91 -31.34 -3.01 -16.70
CA HIS A 91 -31.35 -1.70 -17.34
C HIS A 91 -30.26 -0.78 -16.76
N CYS A 92 -30.20 -0.63 -15.43
CA CYS A 92 -29.20 0.20 -14.76
C CYS A 92 -27.77 -0.24 -15.07
N ILE A 93 -27.49 -1.55 -15.00
CA ILE A 93 -26.15 -2.09 -15.27
C ILE A 93 -25.75 -1.87 -16.73
N ASN A 94 -26.67 -2.03 -17.68
CA ASN A 94 -26.37 -1.79 -19.09
C ASN A 94 -26.06 -0.31 -19.34
N ARG A 95 -26.87 0.61 -18.77
CA ARG A 95 -26.61 2.06 -18.83
C ARG A 95 -25.27 2.44 -18.21
N MET A 96 -24.90 1.81 -17.10
CA MET A 96 -23.59 2.01 -16.48
C MET A 96 -22.47 1.53 -17.41
N ALA A 97 -22.62 0.37 -18.03
CA ALA A 97 -21.62 -0.23 -18.93
C ALA A 97 -21.46 0.52 -20.26
N GLU A 98 -22.47 1.28 -20.71
CA GLU A 98 -22.39 2.14 -21.89
C GLU A 98 -21.54 3.40 -21.65
N SER A 99 -21.38 3.83 -20.39
CA SER A 99 -20.58 5.01 -20.06
C SER A 99 -19.09 4.72 -20.20
N SER A 100 -18.36 5.63 -20.86
CA SER A 100 -16.91 5.53 -21.05
C SER A 100 -16.10 5.57 -19.76
N ILE A 101 -16.69 6.06 -18.66
CA ILE A 101 -16.06 6.22 -17.35
C ILE A 101 -16.49 5.08 -16.40
N CYS A 102 -17.03 3.98 -16.94
CA CYS A 102 -17.54 2.88 -16.12
C CYS A 102 -16.45 2.31 -15.19
N PRO A 103 -16.72 2.17 -13.88
CA PRO A 103 -15.73 1.68 -12.93
C PRO A 103 -15.48 0.16 -13.03
N PHE A 104 -16.35 -0.57 -13.74
CA PHE A 104 -16.29 -2.02 -13.90
C PHE A 104 -16.50 -2.48 -15.34
N ILE A 105 -16.02 -3.68 -15.65
CA ILE A 105 -16.27 -4.37 -16.91
C ILE A 105 -17.26 -5.51 -16.66
N LYS A 106 -18.34 -5.54 -17.43
CA LYS A 106 -19.33 -6.64 -17.43
C LYS A 106 -18.85 -7.73 -18.37
N VAL A 107 -18.63 -8.94 -17.85
CA VAL A 107 -18.29 -10.11 -18.67
C VAL A 107 -19.47 -11.08 -18.71
N ARG A 108 -19.87 -11.46 -19.92
CA ARG A 108 -20.97 -12.40 -20.15
C ARG A 108 -20.44 -13.83 -20.22
N GLN A 109 -21.04 -14.76 -19.46
CA GLN A 109 -20.60 -16.16 -19.41
C GLN A 109 -21.49 -17.13 -20.23
N GLY A 110 -22.58 -16.66 -20.85
CA GLY A 110 -23.49 -17.47 -21.67
C GLY A 110 -24.84 -17.79 -21.00
N LEU A 111 -25.66 -18.66 -21.62
CA LEU A 111 -27.07 -18.85 -21.27
C LEU A 111 -27.35 -19.37 -19.84
N ASN A 112 -26.44 -20.16 -19.24
CA ASN A 112 -26.68 -20.85 -17.97
C ASN A 112 -25.74 -20.43 -16.84
N LYS A 113 -24.94 -19.39 -17.05
CA LYS A 113 -23.98 -18.90 -16.05
C LYS A 113 -24.26 -17.44 -15.75
N SER A 114 -24.19 -17.10 -14.47
CA SER A 114 -24.28 -15.70 -14.05
C SER A 114 -23.12 -14.90 -14.64
N ASN A 115 -23.43 -13.66 -15.01
CA ASN A 115 -22.39 -12.71 -15.40
C ASN A 115 -21.50 -12.41 -14.18
N TYR A 116 -20.28 -11.98 -14.46
CA TYR A 116 -19.39 -11.46 -13.43
C TYR A 116 -18.89 -10.07 -13.83
N TYR A 117 -18.46 -9.34 -12.81
CA TYR A 117 -18.05 -7.95 -12.94
C TYR A 117 -16.61 -7.80 -12.46
N ILE A 118 -15.77 -7.17 -13.28
CA ILE A 118 -14.37 -6.91 -12.95
C ILE A 118 -14.23 -5.44 -12.56
N MET A 119 -13.78 -5.17 -11.34
CA MET A 119 -13.59 -3.81 -10.82
C MET A 119 -12.25 -3.22 -11.29
N GLU A 120 -12.16 -2.85 -12.56
CA GLU A 120 -10.90 -2.43 -13.22
C GLU A 120 -10.29 -1.16 -12.59
N THR A 121 -11.12 -0.16 -12.29
CA THR A 121 -10.65 1.09 -11.67
C THR A 121 -10.08 0.86 -10.28
N LYS A 122 -10.74 0.02 -9.47
CA LYS A 122 -10.25 -0.41 -8.15
C LYS A 122 -8.94 -1.20 -8.28
N LYS A 123 -8.82 -2.08 -9.28
CA LYS A 123 -7.59 -2.82 -9.56
C LYS A 123 -6.42 -1.89 -9.90
N LYS A 124 -6.64 -0.91 -10.79
CA LYS A 124 -5.63 0.12 -11.15
C LYS A 124 -5.16 0.91 -9.93
N LEU A 125 -6.11 1.36 -9.09
CA LEU A 125 -5.82 2.09 -7.86
C LEU A 125 -4.96 1.28 -6.90
N VAL A 126 -5.33 0.03 -6.62
CA VAL A 126 -4.57 -0.82 -5.69
C VAL A 126 -3.17 -1.11 -6.21
N ASN A 127 -3.01 -1.32 -7.52
CA ASN A 127 -1.69 -1.53 -8.11
C ASN A 127 -0.78 -0.30 -7.97
N LEU A 128 -1.31 0.91 -8.17
CA LEU A 128 -0.57 2.16 -7.95
C LEU A 128 -0.16 2.30 -6.49
N LEU A 129 -1.04 1.99 -5.53
CA LEU A 129 -0.70 2.02 -4.10
C LEU A 129 0.43 1.04 -3.75
N LYS A 130 0.41 -0.17 -4.31
CA LYS A 130 1.50 -1.15 -4.13
C LYS A 130 2.83 -0.62 -4.67
N GLN A 131 2.83 -0.02 -5.86
CA GLN A 131 4.04 0.58 -6.43
C GLN A 131 4.60 1.72 -5.57
N ILE A 132 3.71 2.60 -5.08
CA ILE A 132 4.10 3.69 -4.16
C ILE A 132 4.72 3.13 -2.89
N PHE A 133 4.15 2.06 -2.33
CA PHE A 133 4.66 1.44 -1.12
C PHE A 133 6.05 0.83 -1.33
N HIS A 134 6.27 0.09 -2.42
CA HIS A 134 7.58 -0.46 -2.75
C HIS A 134 8.62 0.64 -2.97
N ALA A 135 8.29 1.70 -3.72
CA ALA A 135 9.19 2.83 -3.93
C ALA A 135 9.57 3.50 -2.61
N GLN A 136 8.63 3.67 -1.68
CA GLN A 136 8.94 4.22 -0.35
C GLN A 136 9.85 3.31 0.48
N GLN A 137 9.67 1.99 0.41
CA GLN A 137 10.57 1.05 1.10
C GLN A 137 11.99 1.11 0.55
N GLU A 138 12.14 1.21 -0.78
CA GLU A 138 13.45 1.36 -1.42
C GLU A 138 14.12 2.68 -1.04
N GLU A 139 13.38 3.78 -1.04
CA GLU A 139 13.88 5.09 -0.59
C GLU A 139 14.34 5.07 0.87
N LEU A 140 13.59 4.38 1.76
CA LEU A 140 13.98 4.21 3.16
C LEU A 140 15.25 3.36 3.31
N LYS A 141 15.39 2.28 2.54
CA LYS A 141 16.60 1.45 2.53
C LYS A 141 17.81 2.24 2.05
N ALA A 142 17.67 3.01 0.97
CA ALA A 142 18.73 3.86 0.43
C ALA A 142 19.20 4.90 1.48
N LYS A 143 18.26 5.61 2.12
CA LYS A 143 18.59 6.58 3.19
C LYS A 143 19.29 5.93 4.39
N ASN A 144 18.90 4.72 4.76
CA ASN A 144 19.57 4.00 5.85
C ASN A 144 21.00 3.57 5.48
N GLN A 145 21.23 3.15 4.23
CA GLN A 145 22.57 2.84 3.73
C GLN A 145 23.46 4.08 3.68
N GLU A 146 22.94 5.21 3.22
CA GLU A 146 23.67 6.50 3.22
C GLU A 146 24.08 6.91 4.64
N LYS A 147 23.17 6.81 5.62
CA LYS A 147 23.48 7.08 7.03
C LYS A 147 24.55 6.14 7.58
N GLN A 148 24.50 4.85 7.24
CA GLN A 148 25.54 3.90 7.65
C GLN A 148 26.90 4.21 7.00
N GLN A 149 26.92 4.62 5.73
CA GLN A 149 28.15 5.02 5.04
C GLN A 149 28.72 6.33 5.61
N GLN A 150 27.88 7.30 5.95
CA GLN A 150 28.31 8.54 6.62
C GLN A 150 28.93 8.25 7.99
N LYS A 151 28.27 7.43 8.83
CA LYS A 151 28.83 6.98 10.12
C LYS A 151 30.16 6.25 9.96
N LYS A 152 30.30 5.37 8.96
CA LYS A 152 31.57 4.69 8.66
C LYS A 152 32.67 5.67 8.21
N LYS A 153 32.33 6.71 7.44
CA LYS A 153 33.27 7.75 7.03
C LYS A 153 33.70 8.63 8.21
N GLU A 154 32.78 9.00 9.09
CA GLU A 154 33.09 9.74 10.32
C GLU A 154 34.00 8.95 11.26
N TYR A 155 33.70 7.67 11.50
CA TYR A 155 34.55 6.80 12.32
C TYR A 155 35.95 6.61 11.72
N LYS A 156 36.07 6.49 10.40
CA LYS A 156 37.40 6.44 9.73
C LYS A 156 38.16 7.76 9.85
N LYS A 157 37.47 8.89 9.86
CA LYS A 157 38.07 10.23 9.96
C LYS A 157 38.51 10.56 11.39
N SER A 158 37.81 10.06 12.41
CA SER A 158 38.25 10.16 13.80
C SER A 158 39.47 9.26 14.07
N ASN A 159 39.50 8.04 13.52
CA ASN A 159 40.64 7.13 13.68
C ASN A 159 41.92 7.56 12.93
N SER A 160 41.82 8.41 11.90
CA SER A 160 43.00 8.86 11.14
C SER A 160 43.70 10.09 11.74
N ASN A 161 43.04 10.82 12.64
CA ASN A 161 43.58 12.05 13.23
C ASN A 161 44.13 11.90 14.66
N GLU A 162 43.95 10.75 15.31
CA GLU A 162 44.59 10.46 16.60
C GLU A 162 45.69 9.41 16.42
N LYS A 163 46.87 9.87 16.00
CA LYS A 163 48.14 9.19 16.29
C LYS A 163 48.48 9.33 17.78
N PHE A 164 47.64 8.89 18.71
CA PHE A 164 48.00 8.69 20.13
C PHE A 164 47.00 7.75 20.81
N SER A 165 46.92 6.49 20.35
CA SER A 165 46.28 5.43 21.13
C SER A 165 47.10 5.17 22.40
N THR A 166 46.70 5.76 23.52
CA THR A 166 47.27 5.51 24.85
C THR A 166 46.80 4.17 25.46
N PHE A 167 45.89 3.45 24.80
CA PHE A 167 45.26 2.25 25.36
C PHE A 167 46.19 1.02 25.45
N ASN A 168 47.29 1.01 24.68
CA ASN A 168 48.28 -0.08 24.69
C ASN A 168 49.64 0.35 25.28
N ASN A 169 49.74 1.52 25.92
CA ASN A 169 50.98 2.03 26.51
C ASN A 169 51.14 1.70 28.00
N PHE A 170 50.51 0.63 28.47
CA PHE A 170 50.78 0.10 29.80
C PHE A 170 51.88 -0.96 29.68
N GLU A 171 53.02 -0.73 30.34
CA GLU A 171 53.99 -1.79 30.59
C GLU A 171 53.27 -2.95 31.29
N GLN A 172 53.14 -4.08 30.59
CA GLN A 172 52.59 -5.29 31.19
C GLN A 172 53.50 -5.66 32.37
N ARG A 173 52.95 -5.60 33.59
CA ARG A 173 53.65 -6.07 34.78
C ARG A 173 53.93 -7.56 34.61
N THR A 174 55.20 -7.91 34.45
CA THR A 174 55.66 -9.29 34.61
C THR A 174 55.64 -9.58 36.10
N TYR A 175 54.66 -10.35 36.54
CA TYR A 175 54.63 -10.84 37.91
C TYR A 175 55.56 -12.05 38.01
N ASP A 176 56.56 -11.95 38.88
CA ASP A 176 57.30 -13.12 39.33
C ASP A 176 56.43 -13.85 40.34
N PHE A 177 55.90 -15.00 39.93
CA PHE A 177 54.92 -15.76 40.69
C PHE A 177 55.52 -16.28 42.00
N GLU A 178 56.81 -16.61 42.01
CA GLU A 178 57.49 -17.11 43.22
C GLU A 178 57.61 -16.03 44.29
N ASP A 179 57.86 -14.78 43.90
CA ASP A 179 58.03 -13.66 44.83
C ASP A 179 56.68 -13.23 45.44
N LEU A 180 55.60 -13.34 44.67
CA LEU A 180 54.24 -13.13 45.15
C LEU A 180 53.79 -14.23 46.12
N GLU A 181 54.10 -15.49 45.80
CA GLU A 181 53.73 -16.63 46.63
C GLU A 181 54.45 -16.61 47.99
N LYS A 182 55.75 -16.28 48.00
CA LYS A 182 56.52 -16.08 49.24
C LYS A 182 55.98 -14.95 50.12
N LYS A 183 55.62 -13.81 49.52
CA LYS A 183 55.00 -12.68 50.24
C LYS A 183 53.61 -13.01 50.78
N LEU A 184 52.82 -13.80 50.05
CA LEU A 184 51.47 -14.18 50.48
C LEU A 184 51.51 -15.18 51.64
N LEU A 185 52.46 -16.11 51.62
CA LEU A 185 52.64 -17.14 52.65
C LEU A 185 53.43 -16.66 53.87
N SER A 186 53.90 -15.40 53.87
CA SER A 186 54.77 -14.83 54.93
C SER A 186 56.03 -15.68 55.19
N TRP A 187 56.54 -16.35 54.16
CA TRP A 187 57.81 -17.08 54.21
C TRP A 187 58.95 -16.11 53.90
N THR A 188 59.17 -15.20 54.85
CA THR A 188 60.42 -14.46 54.98
C THR A 188 61.15 -15.05 56.16
N ASP A 189 62.27 -15.72 55.92
CA ASP A 189 63.32 -15.87 56.94
C ASP A 189 64.05 -14.52 57.10
#